data_AF-A0A7C3N045-F1
#
_entry.id   AF-A0A7C3N045-F1
#
_cell.length_a   1.000
_cell.length_b   1.000
_cell.length_c   1.000
_cell.angle_alpha   90.00
_cell.angle_beta   90.00
_cell.angle_gamma   90.00
#
_symmetry.space_group_name_H-M   'P 1'
#
loop_
_entity.id
_entity.type
_entity.pdbx_description
1 polymer ?
#
loop_
_entity_poly.entity_id
_entity_poly.type
_entity_poly.pdbx_seq_one_letter_code
_entity_poly.pdbx_strand_id
1 'polypeptide(L)'
;MKRSFLIFLVLTCSFLWVQWLEASEDYSLSFFLGRVLNKGQELSKKEKGELLNRVQGLFERVDKVFEKLVQVTQDRETGFRYDEGKFWMSKLEKDRESIEMGVQQAKLLGEKPNHLIASITIYKAMRDLANSLSAYNQVPSFCPYVGDLASEVELWADPVFYKGYLLPLAKLKDVESKPPQREKDKTKSSPPARKPQSPSPRSKNP
;
A
#
# COMPACT_ATOMS: atom_id res chain seq x y z
N MET A 1 27.71 -22.43 -47.73
CA MET A 1 27.64 -22.66 -46.27
C MET A 1 27.96 -21.43 -45.42
N LYS A 2 29.07 -20.70 -45.64
CA LYS A 2 29.49 -19.59 -44.75
C LYS A 2 28.50 -18.42 -44.62
N ARG A 3 27.82 -18.03 -45.72
CA ARG A 3 26.84 -16.92 -45.71
C ARG A 3 25.53 -17.26 -44.96
N SER A 4 25.03 -18.49 -45.12
CA SER A 4 23.82 -18.96 -44.44
C SER A 4 24.02 -19.11 -42.94
N PHE A 5 25.23 -19.51 -42.51
CA PHE A 5 25.57 -19.60 -41.08
C PHE A 5 25.64 -18.21 -40.42
N LEU A 6 26.17 -17.20 -41.12
CA LEU A 6 26.24 -15.83 -40.61
C LEU A 6 24.84 -15.22 -40.43
N ILE A 7 23.93 -15.46 -41.37
CA ILE A 7 22.54 -15.00 -41.29
C ILE A 7 21.82 -15.67 -40.11
N PHE A 8 22.03 -16.98 -39.92
CA PHE A 8 21.45 -17.71 -38.81
C PHE A 8 21.95 -17.17 -37.46
N LEU A 9 23.25 -16.86 -37.36
CA LEU A 9 23.87 -16.35 -36.14
C LEU A 9 23.39 -14.93 -35.80
N VAL A 10 23.25 -14.06 -36.80
CA VAL A 10 22.66 -12.72 -36.64
C VAL A 10 21.20 -12.82 -36.21
N LEU A 11 20.39 -13.70 -36.83
CA LEU A 11 19.00 -13.90 -36.44
C LEU A 11 18.87 -14.43 -35.01
N THR A 12 19.71 -15.38 -34.59
CA THR A 12 19.69 -15.90 -33.21
C THR A 12 20.17 -14.85 -32.19
N CYS A 13 21.19 -14.06 -32.51
CA CYS A 13 21.63 -12.96 -31.65
C CYS A 13 20.56 -11.86 -31.54
N SER A 14 19.83 -11.58 -32.62
CA SER A 14 18.71 -10.63 -32.63
C SER A 14 17.56 -11.13 -31.73
N PHE A 15 17.22 -12.42 -31.83
CA PHE A 15 16.16 -13.03 -31.01
C PHE A 15 16.52 -13.07 -29.52
N LEU A 16 17.78 -13.37 -29.20
CA LEU A 16 18.29 -13.35 -27.83
C LEU A 16 18.39 -11.92 -27.26
N TRP A 17 18.69 -10.92 -28.09
CA TRP A 17 18.63 -9.51 -27.68
C TRP A 17 17.20 -9.02 -27.41
N VAL A 18 16.22 -9.44 -28.22
CA VAL A 18 14.80 -9.11 -27.97
C VAL A 18 14.32 -9.71 -26.65
N GLN A 19 14.73 -10.95 -26.32
CA GLN A 19 14.40 -11.56 -25.03
C GLN A 19 15.13 -10.92 -23.83
N TRP A 20 16.29 -10.30 -24.04
CA TRP A 20 17.03 -9.60 -22.97
C TRP A 20 16.49 -8.19 -22.67
N LEU A 21 15.86 -7.52 -23.66
CA LEU A 21 15.22 -6.21 -23.48
C LEU A 21 13.86 -6.30 -22.77
N GLU A 22 13.28 -7.50 -22.67
CA GLU A 22 12.06 -7.79 -21.90
C GLU A 22 12.34 -8.64 -20.65
N ALA A 23 13.46 -8.41 -19.98
CA ALA A 23 13.48 -8.59 -18.52
C ALA A 23 12.63 -7.50 -17.86
N SER A 24 11.33 -7.43 -18.21
CA SER A 24 10.38 -6.66 -17.45
C SER A 24 10.29 -7.33 -16.09
N GLU A 25 10.72 -6.63 -15.05
CA GLU A 25 10.44 -7.05 -13.68
C GLU A 25 8.94 -7.36 -13.59
N ASP A 26 8.58 -8.63 -13.42
CA ASP A 26 7.19 -9.01 -13.25
C ASP A 26 6.76 -8.54 -11.86
N TYR A 27 6.12 -7.36 -11.81
CA TYR A 27 5.56 -6.72 -10.61
C TYR A 27 4.35 -7.51 -10.07
N SER A 28 4.59 -8.76 -9.73
CA SER A 28 3.65 -9.73 -9.16
C SER A 28 3.48 -9.51 -7.66
N LEU A 29 2.47 -10.16 -7.05
CA LEU A 29 2.31 -10.18 -5.59
C LEU A 29 3.59 -10.70 -4.90
N SER A 30 4.18 -11.76 -5.44
CA SER A 30 5.45 -12.33 -4.95
C SER A 30 6.60 -11.31 -4.99
N PHE A 31 6.70 -10.50 -6.05
CA PHE A 31 7.70 -9.44 -6.13
C PHE A 31 7.55 -8.44 -4.97
N PHE A 32 6.34 -7.93 -4.74
CA PHE A 32 6.10 -6.95 -3.67
C PHE A 32 6.25 -7.54 -2.28
N LEU A 33 5.81 -8.78 -2.06
CA LEU A 33 6.06 -9.50 -0.81
C LEU A 33 7.56 -9.62 -0.54
N GLY A 34 8.34 -10.03 -1.55
CA GLY A 34 9.80 -10.08 -1.46
C GLY A 34 10.42 -8.71 -1.14
N ARG A 35 9.93 -7.65 -1.79
CA ARG A 35 10.42 -6.27 -1.55
C ARG A 35 10.13 -5.79 -0.13
N VAL A 36 8.95 -6.08 0.42
CA VAL A 36 8.60 -5.68 1.79
C VAL A 36 9.36 -6.51 2.83
N LEU A 37 9.54 -7.82 2.58
CA LEU A 37 10.18 -8.73 3.52
C LEU A 37 11.70 -8.52 3.63
N ASN A 38 12.39 -8.19 2.53
CA ASN A 38 13.86 -8.04 2.50
C ASN A 38 14.41 -6.74 3.13
N LYS A 39 13.58 -5.97 3.85
CA LYS A 39 13.91 -4.72 4.57
C LYS A 39 14.62 -3.64 3.74
N GLY A 40 13.92 -2.51 3.59
CA GLY A 40 14.46 -1.21 4.02
C GLY A 40 14.39 -0.06 3.03
N GLN A 41 14.43 -0.34 1.73
CA GLN A 41 14.30 0.73 0.74
C GLN A 41 12.84 0.97 0.39
N GLU A 42 12.46 2.24 0.53
CA GLU A 42 11.22 2.78 -0.01
C GLU A 42 11.05 2.34 -1.46
N LEU A 43 9.81 2.01 -1.84
CA LEU A 43 9.50 1.70 -3.22
C LEU A 43 9.89 2.89 -4.11
N SER A 44 10.59 2.61 -5.20
CA SER A 44 10.91 3.59 -6.22
C SER A 44 9.63 4.17 -6.81
N LYS A 45 9.73 5.32 -7.49
CA LYS A 45 8.57 5.94 -8.15
C LYS A 45 7.88 4.99 -9.13
N LYS A 46 8.65 4.17 -9.85
CA LYS A 46 8.13 3.15 -10.78
C LYS A 46 7.39 2.05 -10.02
N GLU A 47 8.02 1.45 -9.01
CA GLU A 47 7.40 0.40 -8.19
C GLU A 47 6.12 0.89 -7.48
N LYS A 48 6.09 2.14 -7.02
CA LYS A 48 4.89 2.76 -6.45
C LYS A 48 3.77 2.84 -7.50
N GLY A 49 4.07 3.30 -8.71
CA GLY A 49 3.10 3.35 -9.81
C GLY A 49 2.54 1.97 -10.15
N GLU A 50 3.42 0.97 -10.26
CA GLU A 50 3.01 -0.41 -10.54
C GLU A 50 2.19 -1.03 -9.40
N LEU A 51 2.56 -0.76 -8.15
CA LEU A 51 1.77 -1.18 -6.99
C LEU A 51 0.34 -0.61 -7.05
N LEU A 52 0.19 0.68 -7.38
CA LEU A 52 -1.13 1.30 -7.50
C LEU A 52 -1.93 0.72 -8.67
N ASN A 53 -1.29 0.46 -9.81
CA ASN A 53 -1.92 -0.22 -10.95
C ASN A 53 -2.42 -1.62 -10.56
N ARG A 54 -1.62 -2.38 -9.80
CA ARG A 54 -2.02 -3.71 -9.30
C ARG A 54 -3.17 -3.63 -8.31
N VAL A 55 -3.17 -2.65 -7.41
CA VAL A 55 -4.28 -2.42 -6.48
C VAL A 55 -5.56 -2.02 -7.21
N GLN A 56 -5.49 -1.17 -8.24
CA GLN A 56 -6.65 -0.86 -9.07
C GLN A 56 -7.19 -2.13 -9.76
N GLY A 57 -6.30 -2.91 -10.40
CA GLY A 57 -6.69 -4.17 -11.04
C GLY A 57 -7.27 -5.19 -10.05
N LEU A 58 -6.81 -5.19 -8.79
CA LEU A 58 -7.38 -6.00 -7.73
C LEU A 58 -8.84 -5.62 -7.46
N PHE A 59 -9.16 -4.32 -7.30
CA PHE A 59 -10.54 -3.88 -7.12
C PHE A 59 -11.44 -4.24 -8.31
N GLU A 60 -10.94 -4.12 -9.54
CA GLU A 60 -11.68 -4.53 -10.74
C GLU A 60 -11.97 -6.04 -10.77
N ARG A 61 -11.04 -6.88 -10.28
CA ARG A 61 -11.30 -8.33 -10.13
C ARG A 61 -12.31 -8.61 -9.03
N VAL A 62 -12.22 -7.91 -7.90
CA VAL A 62 -13.20 -8.03 -6.81
C VAL A 62 -14.61 -7.65 -7.31
N ASP A 63 -14.75 -6.56 -8.07
CA ASP A 63 -16.04 -6.15 -8.64
C ASP A 63 -16.66 -7.24 -9.52
N LYS A 64 -15.87 -7.86 -10.40
CA LYS A 64 -16.33 -8.99 -11.24
C LYS A 64 -16.81 -10.19 -10.43
N VAL A 65 -16.13 -10.50 -9.32
CA VAL A 65 -16.59 -11.57 -8.40
C VAL A 65 -17.92 -11.15 -7.76
N PHE A 66 -18.04 -9.91 -7.31
CA PHE A 66 -19.28 -9.40 -6.72
C PHE A 66 -20.47 -9.44 -7.70
N GLU A 67 -20.27 -9.11 -8.98
CA GLU A 67 -21.30 -9.29 -10.01
C GLU A 67 -21.78 -10.74 -10.11
N LYS A 68 -20.86 -11.70 -9.99
CA LYS A 68 -21.20 -13.13 -9.96
C LYS A 68 -21.95 -13.53 -8.70
N LEU A 69 -21.55 -13.03 -7.54
CA LEU A 69 -22.25 -13.30 -6.28
C LEU A 69 -23.68 -12.75 -6.31
N VAL A 70 -23.88 -11.55 -6.85
CA VAL A 70 -25.22 -10.97 -7.06
C VAL A 70 -26.06 -11.85 -7.99
N GLN A 71 -25.49 -12.28 -9.12
CA GLN A 71 -26.18 -13.19 -10.07
C GLN A 71 -26.63 -14.48 -9.38
N VAL A 72 -25.73 -15.12 -8.63
CA VAL A 72 -25.99 -16.37 -7.90
C VAL A 72 -27.03 -16.17 -6.80
N THR A 73 -27.03 -15.02 -6.13
CA THR A 73 -28.02 -14.73 -5.07
C THR A 73 -29.41 -14.49 -5.64
N GLN A 74 -29.50 -13.94 -6.85
CA GLN A 74 -30.76 -13.69 -7.55
C GLN A 74 -31.29 -14.93 -8.29
N ASP A 75 -30.39 -15.87 -8.61
CA ASP A 75 -30.76 -17.14 -9.23
C ASP A 75 -31.65 -17.96 -8.29
N ARG A 76 -32.75 -18.49 -8.84
CA ARG A 76 -33.67 -19.34 -8.08
C ARG A 76 -33.15 -20.75 -7.93
N GLU A 77 -32.18 -21.17 -8.76
CA GLU A 77 -31.62 -22.52 -8.75
C GLU A 77 -30.58 -22.74 -7.65
N THR A 78 -30.01 -21.66 -7.09
CA THR A 78 -28.94 -21.72 -6.07
C THR A 78 -29.45 -22.04 -4.67
N GLY A 79 -30.77 -22.16 -4.51
CA GLY A 79 -31.40 -22.71 -3.30
C GLY A 79 -31.44 -21.77 -2.10
N PHE A 80 -31.05 -20.49 -2.26
CA PHE A 80 -31.18 -19.52 -1.17
C PHE A 80 -32.63 -19.37 -0.74
N ARG A 81 -32.87 -19.47 0.57
CA ARG A 81 -34.16 -19.06 1.15
C ARG A 81 -34.34 -17.56 0.94
N TYR A 82 -35.58 -17.10 0.82
CA TYR A 82 -35.88 -15.69 0.54
C TYR A 82 -35.19 -14.71 1.51
N ASP A 83 -35.25 -14.98 2.82
CA ASP A 83 -34.62 -14.12 3.84
C ASP A 83 -33.09 -14.17 3.79
N GLU A 84 -32.53 -15.33 3.44
CA GLU A 84 -31.10 -15.53 3.26
C GLU A 84 -30.59 -14.77 2.03
N GLY A 85 -31.32 -14.84 0.91
CA GLY A 85 -31.02 -14.06 -0.28
C GLY A 85 -31.08 -12.56 -0.02
N LYS A 86 -32.09 -12.08 0.73
CA LYS A 86 -32.16 -10.67 1.17
C LYS A 86 -30.97 -10.27 2.03
N PHE A 87 -30.58 -11.11 2.99
CA PHE A 87 -29.44 -10.86 3.85
C PHE A 87 -28.15 -10.70 3.04
N TRP A 88 -27.87 -11.65 2.15
CA TRP A 88 -26.66 -11.61 1.32
C TRP A 88 -26.67 -10.46 0.32
N MET A 89 -27.81 -10.16 -0.32
CA MET A 89 -27.93 -8.99 -1.20
C MET A 89 -27.59 -7.68 -0.47
N SER A 90 -28.13 -7.48 0.73
CA SER A 90 -27.82 -6.27 1.52
C SER A 90 -26.32 -6.18 1.87
N LYS A 91 -25.68 -7.31 2.14
CA LYS A 91 -24.26 -7.37 2.45
C LYS A 91 -23.40 -7.08 1.21
N LEU A 92 -23.78 -7.62 0.04
CA LEU A 92 -23.13 -7.36 -1.25
C LEU A 92 -23.25 -5.89 -1.69
N GLU A 93 -24.42 -5.27 -1.51
CA GLU A 93 -24.66 -3.85 -1.81
C GLU A 93 -23.76 -2.93 -0.99
N LYS A 94 -23.67 -3.17 0.32
CA LYS A 94 -22.80 -2.38 1.20
C LYS A 94 -21.33 -2.47 0.81
N ASP A 95 -20.88 -3.67 0.46
CA ASP A 95 -19.49 -3.90 0.11
C ASP A 95 -19.17 -3.34 -1.29
N ARG A 96 -20.15 -3.25 -2.21
CA ARG A 96 -20.00 -2.57 -3.51
C ARG A 96 -19.63 -1.10 -3.36
N GLU A 97 -20.17 -0.39 -2.37
CA GLU A 97 -19.75 0.99 -2.05
C GLU A 97 -18.24 1.06 -1.72
N SER A 98 -17.71 0.04 -1.03
CA SER A 98 -16.29 -0.02 -0.67
C SER A 98 -15.41 -0.29 -1.89
N ILE A 99 -15.90 -1.08 -2.86
CA ILE A 99 -15.20 -1.34 -4.12
C ILE A 99 -15.13 -0.06 -4.96
N GLU A 100 -16.27 0.61 -5.16
CA GLU A 100 -16.35 1.84 -5.95
C GLU A 100 -15.46 2.94 -5.36
N MET A 101 -15.52 3.11 -4.04
CA MET A 101 -14.64 4.02 -3.31
C MET A 101 -13.16 3.64 -3.50
N GLY A 102 -12.83 2.35 -3.38
CA GLY A 102 -11.47 1.84 -3.60
C GLY A 102 -10.92 2.19 -4.98
N VAL A 103 -11.71 1.97 -6.04
CA VAL A 103 -11.34 2.30 -7.42
C VAL A 103 -11.11 3.81 -7.59
N GLN A 104 -12.01 4.65 -7.07
CA GLN A 104 -11.87 6.10 -7.17
C GLN A 104 -10.63 6.61 -6.44
N GLN A 105 -10.35 6.09 -5.25
CA GLN A 105 -9.17 6.49 -4.48
C GLN A 105 -7.88 5.96 -5.12
N ALA A 106 -7.88 4.78 -5.74
CA ALA A 106 -6.72 4.25 -6.46
C ALA A 106 -6.36 5.14 -7.66
N LYS A 107 -7.36 5.60 -8.42
CA LYS A 107 -7.17 6.59 -9.50
C LYS A 107 -6.60 7.91 -8.96
N LEU A 108 -7.15 8.41 -7.86
CA LEU A 108 -6.65 9.63 -7.20
C LEU A 108 -5.18 9.47 -6.77
N LEU A 109 -4.76 8.30 -6.28
CA LEU A 109 -3.36 8.06 -5.94
C LEU A 109 -2.44 7.99 -7.16
N GLY A 110 -2.95 7.57 -8.32
CA GLY A 110 -2.21 7.67 -9.58
C GLY A 110 -1.81 9.10 -9.92
N GLU A 111 -2.70 10.06 -9.62
CA GLU A 111 -2.46 11.50 -9.82
C GLU A 111 -1.69 12.15 -8.66
N LYS A 112 -2.04 11.76 -7.42
CA LYS A 112 -1.49 12.31 -6.18
C LYS A 112 -0.96 11.19 -5.28
N PRO A 113 0.22 10.63 -5.58
CA PRO A 113 0.75 9.47 -4.86
C PRO A 113 0.89 9.69 -3.35
N ASN A 114 1.21 10.91 -2.92
CA ASN A 114 1.42 11.22 -1.50
C ASN A 114 0.11 11.55 -0.75
N HIS A 115 -1.07 11.33 -1.33
CA HIS A 115 -2.34 11.64 -0.71
C HIS A 115 -2.69 10.63 0.40
N LEU A 116 -2.32 10.96 1.64
CA LEU A 116 -2.44 10.06 2.78
C LEU A 116 -3.87 9.57 3.05
N ILE A 117 -4.88 10.45 2.95
CA ILE A 117 -6.28 10.08 3.24
C ILE A 117 -6.76 9.03 2.23
N ALA A 118 -6.45 9.21 0.95
CA ALA A 118 -6.78 8.23 -0.10
C ALA A 118 -6.10 6.89 0.17
N SER A 119 -4.85 6.92 0.62
CA SER A 119 -4.10 5.72 1.00
C SER A 119 -4.75 4.98 2.18
N ILE A 120 -5.17 5.70 3.22
CA ILE A 120 -5.88 5.11 4.36
C ILE A 120 -7.21 4.48 3.91
N THR A 121 -7.96 5.18 3.06
CA THR A 121 -9.25 4.71 2.55
C THR A 121 -9.11 3.43 1.74
N ILE A 122 -8.12 3.35 0.84
CA ILE A 122 -7.82 2.13 0.07
C ILE A 122 -7.45 0.97 0.98
N TYR A 123 -6.56 1.20 1.95
CA TYR A 123 -6.17 0.17 2.91
C TYR A 123 -7.39 -0.38 3.66
N LYS A 124 -8.25 0.51 4.17
CA LYS A 124 -9.46 0.11 4.87
C LYS A 124 -10.41 -0.67 3.95
N ALA A 125 -10.65 -0.18 2.74
CA ALA A 125 -11.52 -0.86 1.78
C ALA A 125 -11.01 -2.28 1.47
N MET A 126 -9.72 -2.47 1.25
CA MET A 126 -9.15 -3.82 1.03
C MET A 126 -9.29 -4.71 2.26
N ARG A 127 -9.07 -4.21 3.48
CA ARG A 127 -9.26 -4.99 4.72
C ARG A 127 -10.72 -5.41 4.91
N ASP A 128 -11.65 -4.48 4.69
CA ASP A 128 -13.08 -4.76 4.80
C ASP A 128 -13.51 -5.80 3.75
N LEU A 129 -13.02 -5.68 2.51
CA LEU A 129 -13.26 -6.65 1.43
C LEU A 129 -12.63 -8.01 1.70
N ALA A 130 -11.42 -8.09 2.24
CA ALA A 130 -10.80 -9.37 2.61
C ALA A 130 -11.66 -10.13 3.62
N ASN A 131 -12.16 -9.43 4.65
CA ASN A 131 -13.06 -10.01 5.64
C ASN A 131 -14.38 -10.48 5.02
N SER A 132 -14.99 -9.66 4.17
CA SER A 132 -16.23 -10.01 3.48
C SER A 132 -16.07 -11.19 2.53
N LEU A 133 -15.01 -11.20 1.71
CA LEU A 133 -14.68 -12.32 0.81
C LEU A 133 -14.44 -13.60 1.61
N SER A 134 -13.74 -13.51 2.75
CA SER A 134 -13.58 -14.65 3.65
C SER A 134 -14.91 -15.18 4.18
N ALA A 135 -15.90 -14.33 4.45
CA ALA A 135 -17.23 -14.74 4.86
C ALA A 135 -18.00 -15.38 3.70
N TYR A 136 -17.93 -14.81 2.50
CA TYR A 136 -18.56 -15.36 1.31
C TYR A 136 -17.99 -16.74 0.94
N ASN A 137 -16.70 -16.97 1.15
CA ASN A 137 -16.08 -18.28 0.93
C ASN A 137 -16.65 -19.40 1.82
N GLN A 138 -17.31 -19.06 2.93
CA GLN A 138 -17.96 -20.04 3.80
C GLN A 138 -19.35 -20.42 3.31
N VAL A 139 -19.90 -19.71 2.32
CA VAL A 139 -21.18 -20.01 1.69
C VAL A 139 -20.93 -20.92 0.49
N PRO A 140 -21.46 -22.16 0.46
CA PRO A 140 -21.17 -23.13 -0.60
C PRO A 140 -21.43 -22.60 -2.02
N SER A 141 -22.52 -21.84 -2.22
CA SER A 141 -22.88 -21.28 -3.52
C SER A 141 -21.96 -20.13 -3.97
N PHE A 142 -21.24 -19.49 -3.06
CA PHE A 142 -20.33 -18.38 -3.38
C PHE A 142 -18.87 -18.81 -3.51
N CYS A 143 -18.46 -19.86 -2.78
CA CYS A 143 -17.09 -20.35 -2.73
C CYS A 143 -16.43 -20.55 -4.12
N PRO A 144 -17.09 -21.12 -5.15
CA PRO A 144 -16.49 -21.29 -6.47
C PRO A 144 -16.08 -19.99 -7.18
N TYR A 145 -16.70 -18.87 -6.81
CA TYR A 145 -16.43 -17.56 -7.41
C TYR A 145 -15.39 -16.77 -6.64
N VAL A 146 -15.33 -16.94 -5.32
CA VAL A 146 -14.40 -16.22 -4.45
C VAL A 146 -13.02 -16.89 -4.45
N GLY A 147 -12.96 -18.21 -4.22
CA GLY A 147 -11.71 -18.97 -4.22
C GLY A 147 -10.61 -18.32 -3.36
N ASP A 148 -9.40 -18.19 -3.91
CA ASP A 148 -8.25 -17.63 -3.18
C ASP A 148 -8.24 -16.09 -3.10
N LEU A 149 -9.25 -15.41 -3.68
CA LEU A 149 -9.26 -13.94 -3.76
C LEU A 149 -9.27 -13.27 -2.38
N ALA A 150 -9.91 -13.87 -1.38
CA ALA A 150 -9.91 -13.36 -0.01
C ALA A 150 -8.48 -13.23 0.54
N SER A 151 -7.71 -14.32 0.43
CA SER A 151 -6.31 -14.37 0.86
C SER A 151 -5.43 -13.45 0.02
N GLU A 152 -5.70 -13.35 -1.28
CA GLU A 152 -4.96 -12.43 -2.15
C GLU A 152 -5.16 -10.96 -1.73
N VAL A 153 -6.41 -10.54 -1.50
CA VAL A 153 -6.73 -9.17 -1.06
C VAL A 153 -6.10 -8.88 0.30
N GLU A 154 -6.08 -9.84 1.22
CA GLU A 154 -5.42 -9.68 2.51
C GLU A 154 -3.90 -9.45 2.37
N LEU A 155 -3.24 -10.22 1.50
CA LEU A 155 -1.82 -10.06 1.22
C LEU A 155 -1.52 -8.71 0.52
N TRP A 156 -2.39 -8.26 -0.37
CA TRP A 156 -2.26 -6.93 -0.95
C TRP A 156 -2.47 -5.83 0.08
N ALA A 157 -3.40 -5.99 1.03
CA ALA A 157 -3.71 -4.98 2.03
C ALA A 157 -2.60 -4.80 3.06
N ASP A 158 -2.21 -5.87 3.74
CA ASP A 158 -1.36 -5.76 4.94
C ASP A 158 0.14 -5.80 4.63
N PRO A 159 0.70 -6.90 4.13
CA PRO A 159 2.12 -6.92 3.88
C PRO A 159 2.48 -5.98 2.73
N VAL A 160 1.72 -5.92 1.63
CA VAL A 160 2.13 -5.11 0.47
C VAL A 160 1.79 -3.63 0.62
N PHE A 161 0.51 -3.27 0.67
CA PHE A 161 0.09 -1.86 0.61
C PHE A 161 0.40 -1.13 1.92
N TYR A 162 0.04 -1.71 3.07
CA TYR A 162 0.26 -1.05 4.35
C TYR A 162 1.75 -0.81 4.62
N LYS A 163 2.60 -1.84 4.50
CA LYS A 163 4.05 -1.68 4.78
C LYS A 163 4.80 -1.00 3.64
N GLY A 164 4.48 -1.31 2.38
CA GLY A 164 5.20 -0.82 1.21
C GLY A 164 4.84 0.61 0.81
N TYR A 165 3.64 1.07 1.14
CA TYR A 165 3.10 2.34 0.66
C TYR A 165 2.58 3.25 1.78
N LEU A 166 1.61 2.79 2.57
CA LEU A 166 0.92 3.64 3.55
C LEU A 166 1.81 4.04 4.74
N LEU A 167 2.53 3.08 5.32
CA LEU A 167 3.39 3.33 6.48
C LEU A 167 4.54 4.33 6.18
N PRO A 168 5.27 4.23 5.05
CA PRO A 168 6.22 5.26 4.63
C PRO A 168 5.57 6.66 4.51
N LEU A 169 4.39 6.76 3.91
CA LEU A 169 3.67 8.04 3.78
C LEU A 169 3.27 8.64 5.13
N ALA A 170 2.79 7.80 6.06
CA ALA A 170 2.44 8.25 7.40
C ALA A 170 3.67 8.82 8.14
N LYS A 171 4.82 8.15 8.04
CA LYS A 171 6.07 8.60 8.65
C LYS A 171 6.54 9.95 8.09
N LEU A 172 6.38 10.20 6.79
CA LEU A 172 6.73 11.48 6.18
C LEU A 172 5.89 12.63 6.76
N LYS A 173 4.59 12.41 6.95
CA LYS A 173 3.69 13.42 7.53
C LYS A 173 4.01 13.74 9.00
N ASP A 174 4.42 12.74 9.78
CA ASP A 174 4.84 12.94 11.17
C ASP A 174 6.14 13.76 11.28
N VAL A 175 7.02 13.68 10.28
CA VAL A 175 8.26 14.47 10.23
C VAL A 175 7.97 15.92 9.81
N GLU A 176 7.11 16.15 8.82
CA GLU A 176 6.69 17.50 8.40
C GLU A 176 5.96 18.26 9.52
N SER A 177 5.25 17.54 10.40
CA SER A 177 4.46 18.11 11.48
C SER A 177 5.29 18.52 12.71
N LYS A 178 6.60 18.20 12.74
CA LYS A 178 7.47 18.64 13.85
C LYS A 178 7.87 20.11 13.65
N PRO A 179 7.60 21.01 14.62
CA PRO A 179 8.12 22.37 14.55
C PRO A 179 9.66 22.32 14.57
N PRO A 180 10.36 23.26 13.90
CA PRO A 180 11.81 23.29 13.87
C PRO A 180 12.32 23.37 15.31
N GLN A 181 13.00 22.30 15.77
CA GLN A 181 13.70 22.32 17.03
C GLN A 181 14.80 23.37 16.91
N ARG A 182 14.62 24.51 17.60
CA ARG A 182 15.68 25.50 17.81
C ARG A 182 16.92 24.75 18.29
N GLU A 183 17.97 24.75 17.48
CA GLU A 183 19.32 24.44 17.93
C GLU A 183 19.63 25.35 19.12
N LYS A 184 19.62 24.76 20.32
CA LYS A 184 20.16 25.40 21.51
C LYS A 184 21.67 25.28 21.36
N ASP A 185 22.30 26.34 20.85
CA ASP A 185 23.73 26.57 20.98
C ASP A 185 24.15 26.32 22.43
N LYS A 186 24.82 25.20 22.66
CA LYS A 186 25.56 24.93 23.90
C LYS A 186 27.00 25.37 23.69
N THR A 187 27.24 26.66 23.82
CA THR A 187 28.61 27.16 24.06
C THR A 187 29.00 26.85 25.50
N LYS A 188 29.82 25.81 25.62
CA LYS A 188 30.89 25.54 26.61
C LYS A 188 31.03 26.49 27.84
N SER A 189 30.82 25.88 29.00
CA SER A 189 31.73 25.82 30.19
C SER A 189 32.44 27.08 30.71
N SER A 190 32.17 27.44 31.99
CA SER A 190 33.18 27.59 33.08
C SER A 190 32.52 27.93 34.44
N PRO A 191 32.85 27.21 35.54
CA PRO A 191 33.12 27.84 36.84
C PRO A 191 34.46 27.31 37.43
N PRO A 192 35.01 27.76 38.59
CA PRO A 192 34.60 28.81 39.54
C PRO A 192 35.76 29.77 39.98
N ALA A 193 35.50 30.83 40.74
CA ALA A 193 36.53 31.48 41.56
C ALA A 193 35.98 32.07 42.88
N ARG A 194 36.69 31.76 43.98
CA ARG A 194 36.44 32.18 45.38
C ARG A 194 36.79 33.66 45.65
N LYS A 195 36.13 34.23 46.68
CA LYS A 195 36.37 35.53 47.34
C LYS A 195 37.83 35.83 47.70
N PRO A 196 38.17 37.11 47.92
CA PRO A 196 38.63 37.53 49.26
C PRO A 196 37.95 38.80 49.84
N GLN A 197 38.12 38.98 51.15
CA GLN A 197 37.57 40.01 52.07
C GLN A 197 38.28 41.39 52.02
N SER A 198 37.50 42.44 52.37
CA SER A 198 37.86 43.67 53.17
C SER A 198 38.78 44.73 52.51
N PRO A 199 38.81 46.04 52.91
CA PRO A 199 38.22 46.67 54.11
C PRO A 199 37.43 47.99 53.92
N SER A 200 36.75 48.39 55.00
CA SER A 200 36.22 49.72 55.27
C SER A 200 37.32 50.80 55.30
N PRO A 201 36.99 52.05 54.95
CA PRO A 201 37.21 53.10 55.94
C PRO A 201 36.06 54.11 56.07
N ARG A 202 36.06 54.69 57.27
CA ARG A 202 35.19 55.69 57.87
C ARG A 202 35.53 57.09 57.35
N SER A 203 34.53 57.96 57.13
CA SER A 203 34.72 59.41 57.30
C SER A 203 33.43 60.09 57.75
N LYS A 204 33.59 60.99 58.71
CA LYS A 204 32.59 61.77 59.43
C LYS A 204 32.58 63.23 58.93
N ASN A 205 31.56 63.95 59.42
CA ASN A 205 31.50 65.39 59.80
C ASN A 205 30.74 66.28 58.81
N PRO A 206 30.23 67.45 59.26
CA PRO A 206 30.16 68.00 60.63
C PRO A 206 28.79 67.84 61.30
#